data_AF-A0A2G9STX9-F1
#
_entry.id   AF-A0A2G9STX9-F1
#
_cell.length_a   1.000
_cell.length_b   1.000
_cell.length_c   1.000
_cell.angle_alpha   90.00
_cell.angle_beta   90.00
_cell.angle_gamma   90.00
#
_symmetry.space_group_name_H-M   'P 1'
#
loop_
_entity.id
_entity.type
_entity.pdbx_description
1 polymer ?
#
loop_
_entity_poly.entity_id
_entity_poly.type
_entity_poly.pdbx_seq_one_letter_code
_entity_poly.pdbx_strand_id
1 'polypeptide(L)'
;MLHRYLGLLWAFFSVLGVGSAAAQLKPMYVKPLESSLAPLQIQQAHAERNEPHKPVHWFYTQSDSANKTQPQARTYISSAALKAWAFKQDFWFSRDKVQHFAACFFIAFSSRIAATSILGMQKSAANAFAGGIATFAGFMREVKDDHEYNNIFSTKDMVANLLGVLLAMVILTFI
;
A
#
# COMPACT_ATOMS: atom_id res chain seq x y z
N MET A 1 -33.15 7.52 -17.16
CA MET A 1 -32.51 6.25 -16.77
C MET A 1 -31.05 6.40 -16.32
N LEU A 2 -30.29 7.36 -16.86
CA LEU A 2 -28.86 7.60 -16.55
C LEU A 2 -28.54 7.87 -15.07
N HIS A 3 -29.39 8.60 -14.34
CA HIS A 3 -29.15 8.95 -12.94
C HIS A 3 -29.14 7.75 -11.97
N ARG A 4 -29.78 6.63 -12.34
CA ARG A 4 -29.77 5.41 -11.52
C ARG A 4 -28.43 4.69 -11.57
N TYR A 5 -27.72 4.81 -12.69
CA TYR A 5 -26.41 4.18 -12.87
C TYR A 5 -25.28 5.01 -12.24
N LEU A 6 -25.40 6.35 -12.22
CA LEU A 6 -24.48 7.20 -11.45
C LEU A 6 -24.53 6.89 -9.94
N GLY A 7 -25.72 6.61 -9.39
CA GLY A 7 -25.86 6.21 -7.99
C GLY A 7 -25.16 4.87 -7.68
N LEU A 8 -25.21 3.90 -8.60
CA LEU A 8 -24.50 2.63 -8.45
C LEU A 8 -22.98 2.78 -8.59
N LEU A 9 -22.53 3.66 -9.50
CA LEU A 9 -21.11 3.96 -9.69
C LEU A 9 -20.55 4.71 -8.47
N TRP A 10 -21.29 5.66 -7.91
CA TRP A 10 -20.98 6.34 -6.65
C TRP A 10 -20.97 5.39 -5.45
N ALA A 11 -21.97 4.50 -5.35
CA ALA A 11 -22.02 3.47 -4.30
C ALA A 11 -20.84 2.49 -4.43
N PHE A 12 -20.43 2.13 -5.65
CA PHE A 12 -19.27 1.27 -5.90
C PHE A 12 -17.96 1.94 -5.45
N PHE A 13 -17.76 3.23 -5.73
CA PHE A 13 -16.63 4.01 -5.22
C PHE A 13 -16.66 4.19 -3.69
N SER A 14 -17.86 4.27 -3.10
CA SER A 14 -18.03 4.40 -1.64
C SER A 14 -17.77 3.08 -0.90
N VAL A 15 -18.15 1.94 -1.50
CA VAL A 15 -17.94 0.59 -0.93
C VAL A 15 -16.49 0.11 -1.10
N LEU A 16 -15.76 0.59 -2.13
CA LEU A 16 -14.32 0.33 -2.31
C LEU A 16 -13.41 1.15 -1.39
N GLY A 17 -13.96 1.92 -0.44
CA GLY A 17 -13.21 2.36 0.73
C GLY A 17 -12.06 3.32 0.44
N VAL A 18 -12.36 4.48 -0.14
CA VAL A 18 -11.57 5.70 0.15
C VAL A 18 -12.01 6.23 1.53
N GLY A 19 -11.94 5.36 2.54
CA GLY A 19 -12.07 5.71 3.94
C GLY A 19 -10.69 5.49 4.54
N SER A 20 -10.04 6.59 4.94
CA SER A 20 -8.71 6.63 5.56
C SER A 20 -8.39 5.34 6.30
N ALA A 21 -7.47 4.55 5.76
CA ALA A 21 -6.80 3.50 6.51
C ALA A 21 -5.92 4.18 7.56
N ALA A 22 -6.56 4.63 8.65
CA ALA A 22 -5.89 4.79 9.92
C ALA A 22 -5.47 3.38 10.33
N ALA A 23 -4.27 2.99 9.91
CA ALA A 23 -3.63 1.76 10.33
C ALA A 23 -3.54 1.78 11.86
N GLN A 24 -4.48 1.11 12.52
CA GLN A 24 -4.41 0.81 13.94
C GLN A 24 -3.25 -0.17 14.14
N LEU A 25 -2.06 0.38 14.40
CA LEU A 25 -0.96 -0.36 14.98
C LEU A 25 -1.37 -0.75 16.40
N LYS A 26 -1.65 -2.03 16.61
CA LYS A 26 -1.82 -2.61 17.96
C LYS A 26 -0.41 -2.73 18.55
N PRO A 27 -0.02 -1.96 19.59
CA PRO A 27 1.30 -2.12 20.19
C PRO A 27 1.36 -3.52 20.84
N MET A 28 2.27 -4.35 20.34
CA MET A 28 2.56 -5.64 20.95
C MET A 28 3.31 -5.38 22.26
N TYR A 29 2.66 -5.69 23.39
CA TYR A 29 3.24 -5.56 24.73
C TYR A 29 4.30 -6.66 24.92
N VAL A 30 5.57 -6.27 24.94
CA VAL A 30 6.69 -7.17 25.29
C VAL A 30 6.98 -6.99 26.78
N LYS A 31 6.91 -8.11 27.51
CA LYS A 31 7.14 -8.17 28.97
C LYS A 31 8.62 -7.80 29.26
N PRO A 32 8.92 -6.87 30.18
CA PRO A 32 10.31 -6.49 30.46
C PRO A 32 11.05 -7.64 31.15
N LEU A 33 12.24 -7.96 30.67
CA LEU A 33 13.19 -8.86 31.33
C LEU A 33 13.85 -8.09 32.49
N GLU A 34 13.80 -8.65 33.71
CA GLU A 34 14.38 -8.04 34.91
C GLU A 34 15.89 -7.80 34.75
N SER A 35 16.30 -6.59 35.11
CA SER A 35 17.67 -6.10 35.06
C SER A 35 18.50 -6.64 36.22
N SER A 36 19.64 -7.24 35.90
CA SER A 36 20.77 -7.29 36.84
C SER A 36 22.00 -6.65 36.18
N LEU A 37 22.72 -5.86 37.00
CA LEU A 37 24.10 -5.39 36.85
C LEU A 37 24.36 -3.99 36.24
N ALA A 38 24.53 -3.05 37.18
CA ALA A 38 25.57 -2.02 37.37
C ALA A 38 26.13 -1.18 36.18
N PRO A 39 26.30 0.15 36.36
CA PRO A 39 26.81 1.06 35.33
C PRO A 39 28.34 1.12 35.32
N LEU A 40 28.94 1.11 34.12
CA LEU A 40 30.36 1.44 33.92
C LEU A 40 30.51 2.61 32.95
N GLN A 41 31.39 3.52 33.37
CA GLN A 41 31.58 4.90 32.95
C GLN A 41 32.03 5.08 31.49
N ILE A 42 31.61 6.22 30.94
CA ILE A 42 31.97 6.77 29.63
C ILE A 42 33.45 7.19 29.64
N GLN A 43 34.22 6.75 28.65
CA GLN A 43 35.50 7.36 28.29
C GLN A 43 35.62 7.48 26.76
N GLN A 44 35.75 8.72 26.29
CA GLN A 44 35.99 9.09 24.90
C GLN A 44 37.42 8.73 24.47
N ALA A 45 37.59 8.26 23.23
CA ALA A 45 38.85 8.39 22.50
C ALA A 45 38.60 8.47 20.99
N HIS A 46 39.38 9.33 20.35
CA HIS A 46 39.41 9.67 18.93
C HIS A 46 40.00 8.54 18.04
N ALA A 47 39.65 8.65 16.75
CA ALA A 47 40.34 8.12 15.55
C ALA A 47 40.17 6.63 15.21
N GLU A 48 39.50 6.32 14.09
CA GLU A 48 40.16 5.83 12.86
C GLU A 48 39.18 5.59 11.71
N ARG A 49 39.77 5.58 10.52
CA ARG A 49 39.21 5.60 9.16
C ARG A 49 39.01 4.17 8.65
N ASN A 50 38.02 3.96 7.78
CA ASN A 50 37.77 2.79 6.90
C ASN A 50 37.25 1.49 7.55
N GLU A 51 35.93 1.23 7.45
CA GLU A 51 35.34 -0.14 7.43
C GLU A 51 33.97 -0.09 6.68
N PRO A 52 33.62 -1.11 5.87
CA PRO A 52 32.39 -1.14 5.07
C PRO A 52 31.20 -1.68 5.88
N HIS A 53 30.00 -1.18 5.59
CA HIS A 53 28.72 -1.63 6.15
C HIS A 53 28.64 -1.71 7.69
N LYS A 54 28.48 -0.56 8.34
CA LYS A 54 27.98 -0.53 9.72
C LYS A 54 26.50 -1.00 9.74
N PRO A 55 26.13 -1.97 10.60
CA PRO A 55 24.74 -2.27 10.85
C PRO A 55 24.06 -1.03 11.46
N VAL A 56 22.83 -0.75 11.01
CA VAL A 56 22.00 0.32 11.58
C VAL A 56 21.80 0.01 13.06
N HIS A 57 22.50 0.75 13.92
CA HIS A 57 22.30 0.68 15.36
C HIS A 57 20.96 1.34 15.69
N TRP A 58 20.00 0.53 16.13
CA TRP A 58 18.77 1.02 16.71
C TRP A 58 19.10 1.64 18.08
N PHE A 59 19.15 2.96 18.14
CA PHE A 59 19.19 3.67 19.41
C PHE A 59 17.80 3.60 20.04
N TYR A 60 17.63 2.70 21.00
CA TYR A 60 16.50 2.79 21.93
C TYR A 60 16.88 3.84 22.97
N THR A 61 16.27 5.02 22.89
CA THR A 61 16.33 5.97 24.01
C THR A 61 15.52 5.38 25.15
N GLN A 62 16.20 4.81 26.14
CA GLN A 62 15.58 4.42 27.40
C GLN A 62 15.13 5.72 28.08
N SER A 63 13.80 5.94 28.12
CA SER A 63 13.20 7.11 28.75
C SER A 63 13.30 6.96 30.26
N ASP A 64 14.34 7.55 30.86
CA ASP A 64 14.42 7.70 32.31
C ASP A 64 13.19 8.46 32.82
N SER A 65 12.37 7.73 33.56
CA SER A 65 11.11 8.19 34.14
C SER A 65 11.40 9.07 35.36
N ALA A 66 11.59 10.37 35.16
CA ALA A 66 11.61 11.32 36.28
C ALA A 66 11.30 12.79 35.92
N ASN A 67 10.67 13.11 34.78
CA ASN A 67 10.25 14.50 34.53
C ASN A 67 8.93 14.61 33.76
N LYS A 68 7.92 15.20 34.40
CA LYS A 68 6.57 15.45 33.88
C LYS A 68 6.54 16.66 32.94
N THR A 69 7.38 16.66 31.92
CA THR A 69 7.29 17.57 30.77
C THR A 69 7.54 16.72 29.54
N GLN A 70 6.48 16.16 28.97
CA GLN A 70 6.54 15.35 27.75
C GLN A 70 7.22 16.14 26.62
N PRO A 71 8.37 15.72 26.10
CA PRO A 71 8.65 15.90 24.69
C PRO A 71 7.98 14.72 23.97
N GLN A 72 7.11 15.02 23.01
CA GLN A 72 6.57 14.01 22.11
C GLN A 72 7.73 13.39 21.32
N ALA A 73 8.28 12.29 21.84
CA ALA A 73 9.20 11.43 21.11
C ALA A 73 8.40 10.67 20.04
N ARG A 74 7.91 11.38 19.01
CA ARG A 74 7.72 10.77 17.71
C ARG A 74 9.13 10.37 17.29
N THR A 75 9.45 9.09 17.41
CA THR A 75 10.54 8.52 16.65
C THR A 75 10.25 8.81 15.19
N TYR A 76 10.95 9.79 14.61
CA TYR A 76 10.87 10.14 13.21
C TYR A 76 11.47 8.99 12.41
N ILE A 77 10.70 7.92 12.19
CA ILE A 77 11.07 6.92 11.20
C ILE A 77 11.07 7.66 9.86
N SER A 78 12.23 7.74 9.21
CA SER A 78 12.34 8.41 7.93
C SER A 78 11.43 7.72 6.91
N SER A 79 10.88 8.49 5.96
CA SER A 79 10.08 7.94 4.85
C SER A 79 10.85 6.84 4.09
N ALA A 80 12.17 6.99 3.97
CA ALA A 80 13.04 5.98 3.39
C ALA A 80 13.02 4.65 4.18
N ALA A 81 13.06 4.71 5.52
CA ALA A 81 12.98 3.51 6.36
C ALA A 81 11.59 2.85 6.30
N LEU A 82 10.51 3.65 6.22
CA LEU A 82 9.15 3.12 6.05
C LEU A 82 8.97 2.44 4.69
N LYS A 83 9.43 3.06 3.59
CA LYS A 83 9.41 2.45 2.26
C LYS A 83 10.26 1.17 2.21
N ALA A 84 11.46 1.17 2.81
CA ALA A 84 12.30 -0.03 2.88
C ALA A 84 11.63 -1.18 3.63
N TRP A 85 10.84 -0.87 4.66
CA TRP A 85 10.02 -1.85 5.36
C TRP A 85 8.84 -2.34 4.50
N ALA A 86 8.14 -1.44 3.81
CA ALA A 86 7.07 -1.80 2.88
C ALA A 86 7.56 -2.73 1.77
N PHE A 87 8.75 -2.48 1.18
CA PHE A 87 9.39 -3.38 0.23
C PHE A 87 9.64 -4.78 0.79
N LYS A 88 9.98 -4.91 2.07
CA LYS A 88 10.17 -6.21 2.72
C LYS A 88 8.85 -6.95 2.99
N GLN A 89 7.74 -6.22 3.08
CA GLN A 89 6.40 -6.78 3.30
C GLN A 89 5.60 -7.01 2.02
N ASP A 90 6.13 -6.60 0.87
CA ASP A 90 5.50 -6.82 -0.43
C ASP A 90 5.60 -8.31 -0.83
N PHE A 91 4.63 -9.10 -0.41
CA PHE A 91 4.51 -10.52 -0.76
C PHE A 91 3.57 -10.74 -1.94
N TRP A 92 3.84 -11.76 -2.76
CA TRP A 92 3.01 -12.14 -3.91
C TRP A 92 1.59 -12.60 -3.53
N PHE A 93 1.44 -13.21 -2.35
CA PHE A 93 0.17 -13.75 -1.86
C PHE A 93 -0.31 -13.00 -0.63
N SER A 94 -0.51 -11.69 -0.79
CA SER A 94 -1.08 -10.84 0.25
C SER A 94 -2.52 -10.44 -0.13
N ARG A 95 -3.32 -10.06 0.88
CA ARG A 95 -4.68 -9.54 0.69
C ARG A 95 -4.70 -8.33 -0.24
N ASP A 96 -3.66 -7.52 -0.17
CA ASP A 96 -3.46 -6.34 -0.98
C ASP A 96 -3.45 -6.68 -2.49
N LYS A 97 -2.67 -7.70 -2.90
CA LYS A 97 -2.64 -8.17 -4.31
C LYS A 97 -4.02 -8.62 -4.81
N VAL A 98 -4.80 -9.28 -3.94
CA VAL A 98 -6.19 -9.69 -4.26
C VAL A 98 -7.08 -8.47 -4.47
N GLN A 99 -6.89 -7.39 -3.72
CA GLN A 99 -7.63 -6.14 -3.90
C GLN A 99 -7.27 -5.43 -5.20
N HIS A 100 -5.99 -5.38 -5.59
CA HIS A 100 -5.55 -4.84 -6.88
C HIS A 100 -6.17 -5.63 -8.04
N PHE A 101 -6.07 -6.96 -7.98
CA PHE A 101 -6.72 -7.87 -8.93
C PHE A 101 -8.23 -7.63 -9.04
N ALA A 102 -8.95 -7.69 -7.91
CA ALA A 102 -10.40 -7.58 -7.90
C ALA A 102 -10.88 -6.21 -8.39
N ALA A 103 -10.22 -5.13 -7.97
CA ALA A 103 -10.56 -3.79 -8.40
C ALA A 103 -10.46 -3.65 -9.93
N CYS A 104 -9.31 -4.03 -10.51
CA CYS A 104 -9.13 -3.95 -11.96
C CYS A 104 -10.06 -4.90 -12.73
N PHE A 105 -10.33 -6.09 -12.20
CA PHE A 105 -11.32 -7.01 -12.75
C PHE A 105 -12.70 -6.36 -12.85
N PHE A 106 -13.21 -5.81 -11.75
CA PHE A 106 -14.55 -5.21 -11.74
C PHE A 106 -14.62 -3.93 -12.57
N ILE A 107 -13.57 -3.10 -12.58
CA ILE A 107 -13.50 -1.93 -13.45
C ILE A 107 -13.57 -2.35 -14.92
N ALA A 108 -12.75 -3.32 -15.34
CA ALA A 108 -12.78 -3.83 -16.72
C ALA A 108 -14.16 -4.41 -17.06
N PHE A 109 -14.70 -5.27 -16.20
CA PHE A 109 -15.98 -5.94 -16.43
C PHE A 109 -17.14 -4.95 -16.55
N SER A 110 -17.29 -4.05 -15.57
CA SER A 110 -18.37 -3.06 -15.55
C SER A 110 -18.24 -2.03 -16.67
N SER A 111 -17.03 -1.55 -16.95
CA SER A 111 -16.77 -0.61 -18.05
C SER A 111 -17.11 -1.23 -19.39
N ARG A 112 -16.83 -2.53 -19.56
CA ARG A 112 -17.12 -3.25 -20.79
C ARG A 112 -18.62 -3.41 -21.02
N ILE A 113 -19.37 -3.73 -19.97
CA ILE A 113 -20.84 -3.81 -20.04
C ILE A 113 -21.43 -2.44 -20.32
N ALA A 114 -20.96 -1.40 -19.62
CA ALA A 114 -21.40 -0.02 -19.85
C ALA A 114 -21.10 0.44 -21.28
N ALA A 115 -19.92 0.14 -21.82
CA ALA A 115 -19.51 0.50 -23.17
C ALA A 115 -20.43 -0.13 -24.23
N THR A 116 -20.84 -1.39 -24.09
CA THR A 116 -21.80 -1.99 -25.04
C THR A 116 -23.23 -1.55 -24.81
N SER A 117 -23.70 -1.56 -23.56
CA SER A 117 -25.12 -1.44 -23.26
C SER A 117 -25.59 0.01 -23.19
N ILE A 118 -24.70 0.93 -22.79
CA ILE A 118 -25.01 2.35 -22.61
C ILE A 118 -24.45 3.16 -23.78
N LEU A 119 -23.20 2.92 -24.17
CA LEU A 119 -22.53 3.69 -25.22
C LEU A 119 -22.72 3.10 -26.64
N GLY A 120 -23.31 1.91 -26.76
CA GLY A 120 -23.56 1.26 -28.04
C GLY A 120 -22.27 0.89 -28.81
N MET A 121 -21.14 0.78 -28.12
CA MET A 121 -19.86 0.46 -28.76
C MET A 121 -19.85 -0.97 -29.28
N GLN A 122 -19.19 -1.20 -30.44
CA GLN A 122 -18.93 -2.54 -30.93
C GLN A 122 -18.07 -3.34 -29.94
N LYS A 123 -18.26 -4.66 -29.85
CA LYS A 123 -17.57 -5.53 -28.88
C LYS A 123 -16.05 -5.33 -28.83
N SER A 124 -15.38 -5.19 -29.97
CA SER A 124 -13.93 -4.97 -30.07
C SER A 124 -13.50 -3.62 -29.50
N ALA A 125 -14.18 -2.53 -29.89
CA ALA A 125 -13.93 -1.20 -29.37
C ALA A 125 -14.23 -1.12 -27.86
N ALA A 126 -15.29 -1.77 -27.40
CA ALA A 126 -15.66 -1.84 -26.00
C ALA A 126 -14.63 -2.62 -25.16
N ASN A 127 -14.05 -3.72 -25.70
CA ASN A 127 -12.96 -4.45 -25.06
C ASN A 127 -11.72 -3.56 -24.90
N ALA A 128 -11.30 -2.89 -25.98
CA ALA A 128 -10.16 -2.00 -25.96
C ALA A 128 -10.35 -0.84 -24.96
N PHE A 129 -11.54 -0.23 -24.96
CA PHE A 129 -11.90 0.85 -24.05
C PHE A 129 -11.86 0.41 -22.57
N ALA A 130 -12.53 -0.69 -22.26
CA ALA A 130 -12.60 -1.20 -20.88
C ALA A 130 -11.23 -1.67 -20.37
N GLY A 131 -10.42 -2.29 -21.24
CA GLY A 131 -9.05 -2.69 -20.90
C GLY A 131 -8.18 -1.47 -20.64
N GLY A 132 -8.22 -0.48 -21.53
CA GLY A 132 -7.48 0.76 -21.38
C GLY A 132 -7.81 1.50 -20.08
N ILE A 133 -9.11 1.68 -19.77
CA ILE A 133 -9.53 2.34 -18.53
C ILE A 133 -9.10 1.55 -17.30
N ALA A 134 -9.28 0.23 -17.28
CA ALA A 134 -8.94 -0.57 -16.12
C ALA A 134 -7.43 -0.60 -15.86
N THR A 135 -6.62 -0.77 -16.91
CA THR A 135 -5.16 -0.72 -16.81
C THR A 135 -4.68 0.67 -16.39
N PHE A 136 -5.26 1.74 -16.95
CA PHE A 136 -4.92 3.10 -16.55
C PHE A 136 -5.30 3.39 -15.09
N ALA A 137 -6.48 2.95 -14.64
CA ALA A 137 -6.91 3.08 -13.25
C ALA A 137 -5.99 2.32 -12.29
N GLY A 138 -5.57 1.10 -12.64
CA GLY A 138 -4.58 0.33 -11.89
C GLY A 138 -3.24 1.05 -11.81
N PHE A 139 -2.74 1.56 -12.93
CA PHE A 139 -1.49 2.34 -12.98
C PHE A 139 -1.55 3.61 -12.11
N MET A 140 -2.62 4.38 -12.21
CA MET A 140 -2.81 5.58 -11.39
C MET A 140 -2.88 5.28 -9.89
N ARG A 141 -3.41 4.11 -9.52
CA ARG A 141 -3.43 3.68 -8.12
C ARG A 141 -2.01 3.46 -7.59
N GLU A 142 -1.15 2.75 -8.33
CA GLU A 142 0.26 2.55 -7.91
C GLU A 142 1.06 3.85 -7.85
N VAL A 143 0.81 4.77 -8.78
CA VAL A 143 1.44 6.09 -8.75
C VAL A 143 1.03 6.82 -7.47
N LYS A 144 -0.25 6.77 -7.11
CA LYS A 144 -0.72 7.33 -5.85
C LYS A 144 -0.10 6.64 -4.64
N ASP A 145 -0.01 5.31 -4.66
CA ASP A 145 0.57 4.51 -3.57
C ASP A 145 2.05 4.85 -3.36
N ASP A 146 2.81 5.12 -4.42
CA ASP A 146 4.20 5.55 -4.27
C ASP A 146 4.36 6.96 -3.69
N HIS A 147 3.38 7.84 -3.87
CA HIS A 147 3.36 9.14 -3.22
C HIS A 147 3.10 9.05 -1.70
N GLU A 148 2.57 7.94 -1.20
CA GLU A 148 2.34 7.72 0.23
C GLU A 148 3.65 7.35 0.96
N TYR A 149 3.86 7.93 2.14
CA TYR A 149 5.12 7.83 2.89
C TYR A 149 5.40 6.44 3.46
N ASN A 150 4.37 5.59 3.54
CA ASN A 150 4.40 4.23 4.08
C ASN A 150 4.06 3.17 3.02
N ASN A 151 4.00 3.54 1.75
CA ASN A 151 3.67 2.63 0.66
C ASN A 151 4.65 2.81 -0.53
N ILE A 152 4.58 1.90 -1.50
CA ILE A 152 5.54 1.78 -2.60
C ILE A 152 4.81 1.53 -3.92
N PHE A 153 5.45 1.92 -5.02
CA PHE A 153 5.07 1.38 -6.32
C PHE A 153 5.43 -0.11 -6.38
N SER A 154 4.44 -1.02 -6.39
CA SER A 154 4.71 -2.45 -6.46
C SER A 154 4.51 -2.99 -7.86
N THR A 155 5.57 -3.57 -8.43
CA THR A 155 5.44 -4.33 -9.68
C THR A 155 4.51 -5.53 -9.51
N LYS A 156 4.41 -6.10 -8.31
CA LYS A 156 3.53 -7.24 -8.03
C LYS A 156 2.07 -6.82 -8.06
N ASP A 157 1.75 -5.62 -7.56
CA ASP A 157 0.40 -5.06 -7.69
C ASP A 157 0.05 -4.70 -9.14
N MET A 158 1.01 -4.19 -9.92
CA MET A 158 0.85 -4.05 -11.37
C MET A 158 0.50 -5.36 -12.06
N VAL A 159 1.20 -6.45 -11.73
CA VAL A 159 0.88 -7.78 -12.27
C VAL A 159 -0.52 -8.21 -11.83
N ALA A 160 -0.89 -8.03 -10.56
CA ALA A 160 -2.22 -8.36 -10.06
C ALA A 160 -3.33 -7.58 -10.79
N ASN A 161 -3.12 -6.28 -11.00
CA ASN A 161 -4.01 -5.42 -11.77
C ASN A 161 -4.19 -5.95 -13.21
N LEU A 162 -3.10 -6.26 -13.90
CA LEU A 162 -3.14 -6.80 -15.26
C LEU A 162 -3.84 -8.16 -15.34
N LEU A 163 -3.61 -9.05 -14.38
CA LEU A 163 -4.31 -10.34 -14.30
C LEU A 163 -5.81 -10.15 -14.11
N GLY A 164 -6.23 -9.16 -13.32
CA GLY A 164 -7.63 -8.80 -13.13
C GLY A 164 -8.29 -8.36 -14.44
N VAL A 165 -7.62 -7.46 -15.19
CA VAL A 165 -8.09 -7.02 -16.52
C VAL A 165 -8.16 -8.19 -17.49
N LEU A 166 -7.12 -9.03 -17.55
CA LEU A 166 -7.06 -10.16 -18.47
C LEU A 166 -8.18 -11.15 -18.18
N LEU A 167 -8.40 -11.52 -16.92
CA LEU A 167 -9.48 -12.44 -16.57
C LEU A 167 -10.86 -11.87 -16.97
N ALA A 168 -11.09 -10.57 -16.73
CA ALA A 168 -12.34 -9.93 -17.14
C ALA A 168 -12.55 -10.05 -18.66
N MET A 169 -11.51 -9.79 -19.46
CA MET A 169 -11.59 -9.91 -20.93
C MET A 169 -11.84 -11.33 -21.40
N VAL A 170 -11.19 -12.32 -20.76
CA VAL A 170 -11.41 -13.74 -21.06
C VAL A 170 -12.88 -14.10 -20.81
N ILE A 171 -13.41 -13.79 -19.62
CA ILE A 171 -14.81 -14.08 -19.28
C ILE A 171 -15.77 -13.39 -20.24
N LEU A 172 -15.53 -12.11 -20.54
CA LEU A 172 -16.37 -11.32 -21.45
C LEU A 172 -16.29 -11.74 -22.91
N THR A 173 -15.32 -12.58 -23.28
CA THR A 173 -15.26 -13.17 -24.63
C THR A 173 -16.32 -14.28 -24.79
N PHE A 174 -16.67 -14.96 -23.70
CA PHE A 174 -17.67 -16.03 -23.69
C PHE A 174 -19.11 -15.54 -23.51
N ILE A 175 -19.32 -14.22 -23.38
CA ILE A 175 -20.62 -13.57 -23.14
C ILE A 175 -20.94 -12.61 -24.30
#